data_AF-A0A922VVB2-F1
#
_entry.id   AF-A0A922VVB2-F1
#
_cell.length_a   1.000
_cell.length_b   1.000
_cell.length_c   1.000
_cell.angle_alpha   90.00
_cell.angle_beta   90.00
_cell.angle_gamma   90.00
#
_symmetry.space_group_name_H-M   'P 1'
#
loop_
_entity.id
_entity.type
_entity.pdbx_description
1 polymer ?
#
loop_
_entity_poly.entity_id
_entity_poly.type
_entity_poly.pdbx_seq_one_letter_code
_entity_poly.pdbx_strand_id
1 'polypeptide(L)'
;SRSLPEAANEDENAMIGEVRRLLGAYDRAEMMIQAGLYAQGSDPLIDRAIKVWPQLDGFLAESAPASGVVGSFERLKASLAVQLSAARPVM
;
A
#
# COMPACT_ATOMS: atom_id res chain seq x y z
N SER A 1 -7.28 6.51 -15.24
CA SER A 1 -8.56 7.11 -15.65
C SER A 1 -8.49 8.61 -15.48
N ARG A 2 -8.96 9.39 -16.47
CA ARG A 2 -8.98 10.86 -16.41
C ARG A 2 -10.15 11.42 -15.62
N SER A 3 -11.22 10.64 -15.41
CA SER A 3 -12.41 11.02 -14.64
C SER A 3 -12.27 10.72 -13.14
N LEU A 4 -11.25 9.95 -12.75
CA LEU A 4 -11.06 9.49 -11.39
C LEU A 4 -10.91 10.61 -10.35
N PRO A 5 -10.23 11.75 -10.64
CA PRO A 5 -10.15 12.86 -9.70
C PRO A 5 -11.53 13.42 -9.29
N GLU A 6 -12.51 13.36 -10.19
CA GLU A 6 -13.87 13.86 -9.95
C GLU A 6 -14.81 12.76 -9.41
N ALA A 7 -14.38 11.51 -9.40
CA ALA A 7 -15.17 10.35 -8.97
C ALA A 7 -14.92 9.94 -7.51
N ALA A 8 -13.94 10.55 -6.85
CA ALA A 8 -13.54 10.30 -5.47
C ALA A 8 -13.43 11.62 -4.72
N ASN A 9 -13.62 11.60 -3.41
CA ASN A 9 -13.40 12.79 -2.58
C ASN A 9 -11.89 13.05 -2.37
N GLU A 10 -11.55 14.13 -1.66
CA GLU A 10 -10.15 14.53 -1.45
C GLU A 10 -9.34 13.48 -0.68
N ASP A 11 -9.89 12.92 0.41
CA ASP A 11 -9.23 11.91 1.23
C ASP A 11 -9.02 10.60 0.46
N GLU A 12 -10.03 10.18 -0.31
CA GLU A 12 -9.97 9.02 -1.19
C GLU A 12 -8.92 9.20 -2.29
N ASN A 13 -8.87 10.37 -2.94
CA ASN A 13 -7.86 10.68 -3.94
C ASN A 13 -6.45 10.70 -3.34
N ALA A 14 -6.28 11.24 -2.13
CA ALA A 14 -5.01 11.21 -1.41
C ALA A 14 -4.57 9.77 -1.13
N MET A 15 -5.48 8.91 -0.68
CA MET A 15 -5.22 7.49 -0.44
C MET A 15 -4.82 6.76 -1.73
N ILE A 16 -5.52 7.01 -2.84
CA ILE A 16 -5.20 6.45 -4.15
C ILE A 16 -3.81 6.90 -4.62
N GLY A 17 -3.50 8.18 -4.47
CA GLY A 17 -2.19 8.74 -4.79
C GLY A 17 -1.07 8.07 -4.00
N GLU A 18 -1.29 7.88 -2.70
CA GLU A 18 -0.31 7.24 -1.82
C GLU A 18 -0.09 5.77 -2.18
N VAL A 19 -1.15 5.01 -2.43
CA VAL A 19 -1.06 3.61 -2.86
C VAL A 19 -0.29 3.50 -4.17
N ARG A 20 -0.58 4.34 -5.16
CA ARG A 20 0.17 4.36 -6.44
C ARG A 20 1.65 4.65 -6.23
N ARG A 21 1.99 5.56 -5.32
CA ARG A 21 3.37 5.90 -4.98
C ARG A 21 4.10 4.70 -4.38
N LEU A 22 3.45 3.97 -3.47
CA LEU A 22 3.99 2.75 -2.84
C LEU A 22 4.14 1.61 -3.84
N LEU A 23 3.12 1.32 -4.65
CA LEU A 23 3.17 0.30 -5.69
C LEU A 23 4.30 0.57 -6.69
N GLY A 24 4.43 1.81 -7.15
CA GLY A 24 5.51 2.19 -8.06
C GLY A 24 6.90 2.11 -7.41
N ALA A 25 7.02 2.36 -6.10
CA ALA A 25 8.29 2.20 -5.39
C ALA A 25 8.68 0.73 -5.25
N TYR A 26 7.71 -0.16 -4.96
CA TYR A 26 7.93 -1.60 -4.92
C TYR A 26 8.36 -2.13 -6.28
N ASP A 27 7.63 -1.80 -7.35
CA ASP A 27 7.90 -2.21 -8.73
C ASP A 27 9.33 -1.85 -9.19
N ARG A 28 9.78 -0.61 -8.92
CA ARG A 28 11.16 -0.19 -9.23
C ARG A 28 12.23 -0.91 -8.42
N ALA A 29 11.88 -1.37 -7.21
CA ALA A 29 12.80 -2.05 -6.31
C ALA A 29 12.78 -3.58 -6.46
N GLU A 30 11.78 -4.14 -7.13
CA GLU A 30 11.50 -5.58 -7.16
C GLU A 30 12.71 -6.40 -7.62
N MET A 31 13.34 -6.02 -8.74
CA MET A 31 14.53 -6.71 -9.24
C MET A 31 15.71 -6.68 -8.24
N MET A 32 15.92 -5.55 -7.55
CA MET A 32 16.97 -5.44 -6.53
C MET A 32 16.66 -6.32 -5.31
N ILE A 33 15.40 -6.38 -4.89
CA ILE A 33 14.94 -7.23 -3.79
C ILE A 33 15.14 -8.71 -4.15
N GLN A 34 14.69 -9.15 -5.32
CA GLN A 34 14.82 -10.52 -5.80
C GLN A 34 16.29 -10.96 -5.95
N ALA A 35 17.16 -10.05 -6.37
CA ALA A 35 18.59 -10.29 -6.49
C ALA A 35 19.36 -10.23 -5.15
N GLY A 36 18.69 -9.88 -4.03
CA GLY A 36 19.33 -9.71 -2.72
C GLY A 36 20.22 -8.47 -2.62
N LEU A 37 20.04 -7.49 -3.52
CA LEU A 37 20.83 -6.25 -3.58
C LEU A 37 20.19 -5.09 -2.82
N TYR A 38 18.92 -5.23 -2.40
CA TYR A 38 18.26 -4.26 -1.54
C TYR A 38 18.78 -4.34 -0.10
N ALA A 39 19.08 -3.18 0.49
CA ALA A 39 19.46 -3.05 1.90
C ALA A 39 18.36 -2.29 2.67
N GLN A 40 17.91 -2.86 3.79
CA GLN A 40 16.95 -2.20 4.68
C GLN A 40 17.48 -0.85 5.18
N GLY A 41 16.65 0.19 5.20
CA GLY A 41 17.03 1.54 5.62
C GLY A 41 17.69 2.38 4.52
N SER A 42 17.91 1.83 3.33
CA SER A 42 18.52 2.56 2.20
C SER A 42 17.57 3.61 1.61
N ASP A 43 16.27 3.32 1.57
CA ASP A 43 15.24 4.24 1.12
C ASP A 43 13.95 4.01 1.94
N PRO A 44 13.53 4.97 2.79
CA PRO A 44 12.32 4.85 3.61
C PRO A 44 11.03 4.57 2.82
N LEU A 45 10.97 4.99 1.55
CA LEU A 45 9.84 4.73 0.68
C LEU A 45 9.83 3.27 0.22
N ILE A 46 10.97 2.72 -0.22
CA ILE A 46 11.09 1.31 -0.60
C ILE A 46 10.83 0.42 0.62
N ASP A 47 11.41 0.76 1.77
CA ASP A 47 11.18 0.05 3.03
C ASP A 47 9.69 -0.05 3.36
N ARG A 48 8.99 1.09 3.25
CA ARG A 48 7.55 1.14 3.47
C ARG A 48 6.79 0.32 2.42
N ALA A 49 7.16 0.44 1.16
CA ALA A 49 6.53 -0.27 0.05
C ALA A 49 6.65 -1.80 0.23
N ILE A 50 7.85 -2.30 0.56
CA ILE A 50 8.08 -3.72 0.88
C ILE A 50 7.21 -4.18 2.04
N LYS A 51 7.10 -3.35 3.10
CA LYS A 51 6.32 -3.70 4.29
C LYS A 51 4.82 -3.83 4.01
N VAL A 52 4.25 -2.92 3.20
CA VAL A 52 2.80 -2.90 2.91
C VAL A 52 2.39 -3.79 1.73
N TRP A 53 3.37 -4.21 0.91
CA TRP A 53 3.11 -4.96 -0.32
C TRP A 53 2.23 -6.19 -0.11
N PRO A 54 2.47 -7.08 0.87
CA PRO A 54 1.64 -8.28 1.04
C PRO A 54 0.16 -7.97 1.33
N GLN A 55 -0.12 -6.86 2.03
CA GLN A 55 -1.50 -6.46 2.33
C GLN A 55 -2.17 -5.78 1.14
N LEU A 56 -1.42 -4.99 0.36
CA LEU A 56 -1.92 -4.39 -0.87
C LEU A 56 -2.17 -5.46 -1.94
N ASP A 57 -1.28 -6.43 -2.09
CA ASP A 57 -1.45 -7.54 -3.02
C ASP A 57 -2.70 -8.35 -2.69
N GLY A 58 -2.88 -8.72 -1.42
CA GLY A 58 -4.10 -9.39 -0.95
C GLY A 58 -5.37 -8.57 -1.15
N PHE A 59 -5.32 -7.26 -0.91
CA PHE A 59 -6.44 -6.36 -1.18
C PHE A 59 -6.77 -6.27 -2.68
N LEU A 60 -5.77 -6.16 -3.55
CA LEU A 60 -5.97 -6.05 -4.99
C LEU A 60 -6.53 -7.34 -5.60
N ALA A 61 -6.26 -8.48 -4.98
CA ALA A 61 -6.79 -9.78 -5.38
C ALA A 61 -8.23 -10.05 -4.90
N GLU A 62 -8.78 -9.21 -4.02
CA GLU A 62 -10.10 -9.45 -3.42
C GLU A 62 -11.25 -9.01 -4.33
N SER A 63 -12.39 -9.72 -4.24
CA SER A 63 -13.63 -9.23 -4.85
C SER A 63 -14.18 -8.05 -4.07
N ALA A 64 -14.83 -7.11 -4.78
CA ALA A 64 -15.46 -5.96 -4.14
C ALA A 64 -16.41 -6.40 -3.01
N PRO A 65 -16.33 -5.77 -1.83
CA PRO A 65 -17.16 -6.14 -0.69
C PRO A 65 -18.63 -5.77 -0.94
N ALA A 66 -19.54 -6.44 -0.24
CA ALA A 66 -20.97 -6.14 -0.30
C ALA A 66 -21.32 -4.71 0.13
N SER A 67 -20.46 -4.06 0.93
CA SER A 67 -20.55 -2.66 1.34
C SER A 67 -20.17 -1.65 0.24
N GLY A 68 -19.81 -2.12 -0.96
CA GLY A 68 -19.53 -1.28 -2.11
C GLY A 68 -18.27 -0.40 -1.94
N VAL A 69 -18.28 0.78 -2.57
CA VAL A 69 -17.13 1.70 -2.65
C VAL A 69 -16.59 2.08 -1.27
N VAL A 70 -17.47 2.40 -0.32
CA VAL A 70 -17.08 2.75 1.05
C VAL A 70 -16.34 1.60 1.71
N GLY A 71 -16.83 0.37 1.53
CA GLY A 71 -16.16 -0.84 2.01
C GLY A 71 -14.77 -1.02 1.43
N SER A 72 -14.60 -0.73 0.14
CA SER A 72 -13.30 -0.80 -0.54
C SER A 72 -12.30 0.20 0.04
N PHE A 73 -12.70 1.43 0.34
CA PHE A 73 -11.81 2.42 0.95
C PHE A 73 -11.45 2.10 2.40
N GLU A 74 -12.39 1.56 3.19
CA GLU A 74 -12.08 1.07 4.54
C GLU A 74 -11.07 -0.09 4.53
N ARG A 75 -11.23 -1.03 3.59
CA ARG A 75 -10.28 -2.14 3.37
C ARG A 75 -8.91 -1.62 2.94
N LEU A 76 -8.87 -0.69 1.98
CA LEU A 76 -7.64 -0.07 1.51
C LEU A 76 -6.90 0.64 2.65
N LYS A 77 -7.63 1.41 3.47
CA LYS A 77 -7.11 2.07 4.66
C LYS A 77 -6.53 1.06 5.66
N ALA A 78 -7.21 -0.05 5.89
CA ALA A 78 -6.73 -1.12 6.76
C ALA A 78 -5.42 -1.73 6.24
N SER A 79 -5.28 -1.97 4.94
CA SER A 79 -4.04 -2.48 4.32
C SER A 79 -2.85 -1.52 4.50
N LEU A 80 -3.12 -0.21 4.52
CA LEU A 80 -2.10 0.81 4.81
C LEU A 80 -1.81 0.94 6.32
N ALA A 81 -2.79 0.67 7.19
CA ALA A 81 -2.73 0.88 8.63
C ALA A 81 -2.00 -0.22 9.43
N VAL A 82 -1.64 -1.37 8.81
CA VAL A 82 -0.86 -2.45 9.44
C VAL A 82 0.52 -1.97 9.98
N GLN A 83 0.85 -0.70 9.77
CA GLN A 83 2.03 -0.01 10.29
C GLN A 83 1.97 0.38 11.79
N LEU A 84 0.83 0.26 12.49
CA LEU A 84 0.70 0.74 13.89
C LEU A 84 0.82 -0.34 15.00
N SER A 85 1.15 -1.60 14.68
CA SER A 85 1.58 -2.52 15.75
C SER A 85 3.03 -2.22 16.10
N ALA A 86 3.19 -1.42 17.16
CA ALA A 86 4.44 -1.15 17.83
C ALA A 86 5.23 -2.44 18.05
N ALA A 87 6.55 -2.33 17.91
CA ALA A 87 7.51 -3.34 18.29
C ALA A 87 7.07 -4.07 19.57
N ARG A 88 6.90 -5.39 19.48
CA ARG A 88 6.84 -6.22 20.68
C ARG A 88 8.25 -6.16 21.29
N PRO A 89 8.45 -5.64 22.51
CA PRO A 89 9.74 -5.80 23.16
C PRO A 89 9.91 -7.30 23.39
N VAL A 90 10.93 -7.88 22.78
CA VAL A 90 11.40 -9.21 23.14
C VAL A 90 11.99 -9.06 24.54
N MET A 91 11.36 -9.71 25.52
CA MET A 91 12.00 -9.96 26.82
C MET A 91 13.09 -11.01 26.67
#